data_AF-A0A2S2PJC2-F1
#
_entry.id   AF-A0A2S2PJC2-F1
#
_cell.length_a   1.000
_cell.length_b   1.000
_cell.length_c   1.000
_cell.angle_alpha   90.00
_cell.angle_beta   90.00
_cell.angle_gamma   90.00
#
_symmetry.space_group_name_H-M   'P 1'
#
loop_
_entity.id
_entity.type
_entity.pdbx_description
1 polymer ?
#
loop_
_entity_poly.entity_id
_entity_poly.type
_entity_poly.pdbx_seq_one_letter_code
_entity_poly.pdbx_strand_id
1 'polypeptide(L)'
;MRYRWCLYCIVCIITFVVTNVGCNGVFELRIKSFSNELGREASGLCCGGVCGTPCRTKFRACLKHYETNINVNSTCTFGDVVTPVLGENSLTLPANATPIAFHFNFTWPGTFSLIVEAWHEPSSARNSGTTNGSALITRITDQRFCS
;
A
#
# COMPACT_ATOMS: atom_id res chain seq x y z
N MET A 1 54.78 19.32 13.63
CA MET A 1 54.06 18.94 12.39
C MET A 1 53.12 17.74 12.56
N ARG A 2 53.37 16.78 13.47
CA ARG A 2 52.53 15.57 13.69
C ARG A 2 51.10 15.81 14.20
N TYR A 3 50.88 16.78 15.10
CA TYR A 3 49.54 17.07 15.64
C TYR A 3 48.55 17.66 14.63
N ARG A 4 49.06 18.36 13.60
CA ARG A 4 48.21 19.03 12.59
C ARG A 4 47.47 18.03 11.70
N TRP A 5 48.11 16.89 11.42
CA TRP A 5 47.53 15.79 10.64
C TRP A 5 46.51 15.00 11.46
N CYS A 6 46.78 14.75 12.75
CA CYS A 6 45.79 14.16 13.66
C CYS A 6 44.55 15.04 13.80
N LEU A 7 44.71 16.36 13.96
CA LEU A 7 43.56 17.27 14.05
C LEU A 7 42.71 17.23 12.78
N TYR A 8 43.34 17.16 11.61
CA TYR A 8 42.63 17.08 10.32
C TYR A 8 41.85 15.77 10.21
N CYS A 9 42.44 14.63 10.60
CA CYS A 9 41.74 13.34 10.64
C CYS A 9 40.55 13.36 11.63
N ILE A 10 40.72 13.94 12.82
CA ILE A 10 39.65 14.04 13.82
C ILE A 10 38.50 14.91 13.29
N VAL A 11 38.80 16.06 12.65
CA VAL A 11 37.79 16.92 12.04
C VAL A 11 37.07 16.23 10.88
N CYS A 12 37.78 15.47 10.03
CA CYS A 12 37.18 14.67 8.96
C CYS A 12 36.27 13.56 9.50
N ILE A 13 36.67 12.89 10.58
CA ILE A 13 35.85 11.85 11.22
C ILE A 13 34.59 12.47 11.84
N ILE A 14 34.72 13.60 12.54
CA ILE A 14 33.58 14.29 13.15
C ILE A 14 32.59 14.77 12.07
N THR A 15 33.08 15.39 11.00
CA THR A 15 32.21 15.86 9.90
C THR A 15 31.49 14.70 9.20
N PHE A 16 32.14 13.55 9.01
CA PHE A 16 31.51 12.36 8.43
C PHE A 16 30.43 11.73 9.34
N VAL A 17 30.62 11.79 10.67
CA VAL A 17 29.64 11.29 11.65
C VAL A 17 28.39 12.18 11.71
N VAL A 18 28.54 13.50 11.51
CA VAL A 18 27.41 14.46 11.63
C VAL A 18 26.47 14.43 10.41
N THR A 19 26.89 13.91 9.25
CA THR A 19 26.07 13.95 8.01
C THR A 19 25.04 12.83 7.88
N ASN A 20 24.96 11.87 8.81
CA ASN A 20 24.06 10.71 8.73
C ASN A 20 22.80 10.88 9.59
N VAL A 21 22.02 11.95 9.36
CA VAL A 21 20.68 12.08 9.93
C VAL A 21 19.68 11.47 8.94
N GLY A 22 19.41 10.18 9.08
CA GLY A 22 18.35 9.51 8.32
C GLY A 22 16.97 9.86 8.88
N CYS A 23 16.09 10.42 8.06
CA CYS A 23 14.69 10.59 8.43
C CYS A 23 13.94 9.32 8.04
N ASN A 24 13.80 8.39 8.98
CA ASN A 24 13.04 7.16 8.77
C ASN A 24 11.62 7.34 9.33
N GLY A 25 10.62 6.89 8.58
CA GLY A 25 9.23 6.91 9.01
C GLY A 25 8.45 5.72 8.47
N VAL A 26 7.27 5.51 9.07
CA VAL A 26 6.32 4.47 8.65
C VAL A 26 4.93 5.08 8.57
N PHE A 27 4.29 4.95 7.42
CA PHE A 27 2.86 5.22 7.27
C PHE A 27 2.09 3.91 7.39
N GLU A 28 1.18 3.81 8.35
CA GLU A 28 0.34 2.61 8.56
C GLU A 28 -1.09 2.83 8.06
N LEU A 29 -1.58 1.91 7.24
CA LEU A 29 -2.97 1.82 6.83
C LEU A 29 -3.62 0.57 7.44
N ARG A 30 -4.70 0.76 8.20
CA ARG A 30 -5.47 -0.32 8.82
C ARG A 30 -6.83 -0.48 8.17
N ILE A 31 -7.06 -1.64 7.58
CA ILE A 31 -8.39 -2.05 7.13
C ILE A 31 -9.15 -2.55 8.36
N LYS A 32 -10.31 -1.96 8.65
CA LYS A 32 -11.15 -2.39 9.79
C LYS A 32 -12.21 -3.38 9.35
N SER A 33 -12.96 -3.02 8.32
CA SER A 33 -13.99 -3.85 7.73
C SER A 33 -14.12 -3.53 6.25
N PHE A 34 -14.64 -4.51 5.52
CA PHE A 34 -14.96 -4.41 4.11
C PHE A 34 -16.26 -5.18 3.88
N SER A 35 -17.15 -4.65 3.04
CA SER A 35 -18.43 -5.27 2.74
C SER A 35 -18.64 -5.39 1.24
N ASN A 36 -18.93 -6.60 0.78
CA ASN A 36 -19.37 -6.94 -0.57
C ASN A 36 -20.42 -8.05 -0.50
N GLU A 37 -21.59 -7.73 0.05
CA GLU A 37 -22.67 -8.68 0.31
C GLU A 37 -23.14 -9.41 -0.96
N LEU A 38 -23.07 -8.72 -2.11
CA LEU A 38 -23.53 -9.26 -3.39
C LEU A 38 -22.47 -10.12 -4.09
N GLY A 39 -21.23 -10.15 -3.61
CA GLY A 39 -20.14 -10.91 -4.23
C GLY A 39 -19.85 -10.47 -5.67
N ARG A 40 -19.86 -9.15 -5.92
CA ARG A 40 -19.71 -8.58 -7.27
C ARG A 40 -18.39 -7.84 -7.44
N GLU A 41 -17.94 -7.79 -8.68
CA GLU A 41 -16.83 -6.99 -9.17
C GLU A 41 -17.31 -5.59 -9.54
N ALA A 42 -16.38 -4.65 -9.74
CA ALA A 42 -16.65 -3.28 -10.18
C ALA A 42 -17.33 -3.23 -11.56
N SER A 43 -17.16 -4.28 -12.37
CA SER A 43 -17.85 -4.47 -13.66
C SER A 43 -19.34 -4.80 -13.51
N GLY A 44 -19.81 -5.10 -12.29
CA GLY A 44 -21.15 -5.58 -12.00
C GLY A 44 -21.33 -7.11 -12.14
N LEU A 45 -20.31 -7.80 -12.67
CA LEU A 45 -20.27 -9.25 -12.78
C LEU A 45 -20.01 -9.89 -11.41
N CYS A 46 -20.38 -11.16 -11.28
CA CYS A 46 -20.10 -11.94 -10.07
C CYS A 46 -18.65 -12.43 -10.07
N CYS A 47 -18.03 -12.47 -8.89
CA CYS A 47 -16.66 -12.98 -8.76
C CYS A 47 -16.53 -14.41 -9.30
N GLY A 48 -15.54 -14.63 -10.18
CA GLY A 48 -15.33 -15.92 -10.84
C GLY A 48 -16.38 -16.26 -11.90
N GLY A 49 -17.17 -15.28 -12.35
CA GLY A 49 -18.14 -15.41 -13.45
C GLY A 49 -19.46 -16.12 -13.10
N VAL A 50 -19.54 -16.77 -11.94
CA VAL A 50 -20.73 -17.49 -11.48
C VAL A 50 -21.18 -16.95 -10.13
N CYS A 51 -22.37 -16.36 -10.11
CA CYS A 51 -22.99 -15.83 -8.89
C CYS A 51 -23.20 -16.95 -7.87
N GLY A 52 -22.79 -16.71 -6.62
CA GLY A 52 -22.75 -17.72 -5.56
C GLY A 52 -21.34 -18.20 -5.22
N THR A 53 -20.33 -17.90 -6.05
CA THR A 53 -18.93 -18.07 -5.64
C THR A 53 -18.50 -16.89 -4.76
N PRO A 54 -17.88 -17.12 -3.59
CA PRO A 54 -17.37 -16.04 -2.76
C PRO A 54 -16.19 -15.31 -3.43
N CYS A 55 -16.17 -13.99 -3.32
CA CYS A 55 -15.06 -13.14 -3.73
C CYS A 55 -13.92 -13.28 -2.72
N ARG A 56 -12.86 -14.00 -3.09
CA ARG A 56 -11.60 -14.01 -2.34
C ARG A 56 -10.92 -12.64 -2.46
N THR A 57 -10.98 -11.83 -1.40
CA THR A 57 -10.63 -10.41 -1.43
C THR A 57 -9.22 -10.18 -0.90
N LYS A 58 -8.37 -9.55 -1.72
CA LYS A 58 -7.10 -8.95 -1.31
C LYS A 58 -7.14 -7.43 -1.51
N PHE A 59 -6.25 -6.71 -0.85
CA PHE A 59 -6.16 -5.26 -0.96
C PHE A 59 -4.84 -4.86 -1.60
N ARG A 60 -4.89 -3.82 -2.44
CA ARG A 60 -3.73 -3.09 -2.91
C ARG A 60 -3.84 -1.66 -2.41
N ALA A 61 -2.79 -1.16 -1.79
CA ALA A 61 -2.69 0.21 -1.34
C ALA A 61 -1.50 0.89 -2.02
N CYS A 62 -1.77 1.99 -2.71
CA CYS A 62 -0.80 2.78 -3.44
C CYS A 62 -0.72 4.17 -2.79
N LEU A 63 0.45 4.51 -2.28
CA LEU A 63 0.73 5.78 -1.63
C LEU A 63 1.64 6.63 -2.52
N LYS A 64 1.28 7.89 -2.73
CA LYS A 64 2.05 8.81 -3.55
C LYS A 64 1.91 10.26 -3.10
N HIS A 65 2.74 11.11 -3.70
CA HIS A 65 2.69 12.55 -3.52
C HIS A 65 1.30 13.09 -3.87
N TYR A 66 0.96 14.23 -3.28
CA TYR A 66 -0.29 14.91 -3.57
C TYR A 66 -0.33 15.33 -5.05
N GLU A 67 -1.34 14.85 -5.77
CA GLU A 67 -1.69 15.27 -7.12
C GLU A 67 -3.03 15.99 -7.06
N THR A 68 -3.24 17.11 -7.77
CA THR A 68 -4.54 17.80 -7.78
C THR A 68 -5.66 16.91 -8.36
N ASN A 69 -5.34 16.14 -9.40
CA ASN A 69 -6.19 15.08 -9.95
C ASN A 69 -5.46 13.74 -9.82
N ILE A 70 -6.01 12.83 -9.01
CA ILE A 70 -5.38 11.52 -8.78
C ILE A 70 -5.40 10.70 -10.07
N ASN A 71 -4.22 10.42 -10.63
CA ASN A 71 -4.08 9.47 -11.73
C ASN A 71 -3.91 8.04 -11.19
N VAL A 72 -4.93 7.19 -11.29
CA VAL A 72 -4.86 5.81 -10.76
C VAL A 72 -3.85 4.90 -11.47
N ASN A 73 -3.41 5.29 -12.67
CA ASN A 73 -2.45 4.53 -13.47
C ASN A 73 -1.01 5.03 -13.31
N SER A 74 -0.76 6.10 -12.54
CA SER A 74 0.59 6.59 -12.29
C SER A 74 1.30 5.75 -11.22
N THR A 75 2.63 5.81 -11.22
CA THR A 75 3.47 5.09 -10.26
C THR A 75 3.27 5.57 -8.83
N CYS A 76 3.25 4.64 -7.87
CA CYS A 76 3.12 4.95 -6.45
C CYS A 76 4.47 5.44 -5.89
N THR A 77 4.66 6.76 -5.76
CA THR A 77 5.97 7.35 -5.43
C THR A 77 6.43 7.09 -4.00
N PHE A 78 5.51 6.87 -3.06
CA PHE A 78 5.84 6.56 -1.66
C PHE A 78 5.74 5.06 -1.35
N GLY A 79 5.14 4.28 -2.25
CA GLY A 79 5.15 2.82 -2.21
C GLY A 79 3.84 2.19 -2.71
N ASP A 80 3.94 0.93 -3.11
CA ASP A 80 2.81 0.10 -3.56
C ASP A 80 2.86 -1.22 -2.79
N VAL A 81 1.82 -1.51 -2.02
CA VAL A 81 1.77 -2.69 -1.15
C VAL A 81 0.51 -3.48 -1.44
N VAL A 82 0.67 -4.78 -1.65
CA VAL A 82 -0.41 -5.73 -1.89
C VAL A 82 -0.48 -6.72 -0.73
N THR A 83 -1.67 -6.90 -0.17
CA THR A 83 -1.91 -7.87 0.91
C THR A 83 -2.13 -9.27 0.33
N PRO A 84 -1.94 -10.32 1.13
CA PRO A 84 -2.59 -11.60 0.84
C PRO A 84 -4.12 -11.45 0.85
N VAL A 85 -4.82 -12.50 0.43
CA VAL A 85 -6.28 -12.59 0.60
C VAL A 85 -6.61 -12.52 2.09
N LEU A 86 -7.37 -11.49 2.49
CA LEU A 86 -7.72 -11.23 3.89
C LEU A 86 -9.07 -11.83 4.29
N GLY A 87 -9.90 -12.21 3.33
CA GLY A 87 -11.22 -12.78 3.59
C GLY A 87 -12.05 -12.93 2.32
N GLU A 88 -13.32 -13.23 2.50
CA GLU A 88 -14.26 -13.50 1.43
C GLU A 88 -15.50 -12.60 1.51
N ASN A 89 -15.94 -12.02 0.39
CA ASN A 89 -17.09 -11.11 0.28
C ASN A 89 -17.02 -9.95 1.29
N SER A 90 -17.57 -10.14 2.50
CA SER A 90 -17.57 -9.18 3.59
C SER A 90 -16.72 -9.72 4.74
N LEU A 91 -15.79 -8.89 5.23
CA LEU A 91 -14.86 -9.26 6.29
C LEU A 91 -14.74 -8.13 7.31
N THR A 92 -14.52 -8.52 8.55
CA THR A 92 -14.15 -7.61 9.64
C THR A 92 -12.85 -8.12 10.21
N LEU A 93 -11.83 -7.26 10.21
CA LEU A 93 -10.51 -7.60 10.72
C LEU A 93 -10.45 -7.29 12.22
N PRO A 94 -9.77 -8.13 13.01
CA PRO A 94 -9.57 -7.85 14.42
C PRO A 94 -8.64 -6.64 14.60
N ALA A 95 -8.71 -6.00 15.77
CA ALA A 95 -7.94 -4.78 16.05
C ALA A 95 -6.40 -4.98 16.00
N ASN A 96 -5.94 -6.22 16.15
CA ASN A 96 -4.54 -6.64 16.07
C ASN A 96 -4.14 -7.16 14.68
N ALA A 97 -5.00 -7.03 13.66
CA ALA A 97 -4.64 -7.37 12.30
C ALA A 97 -3.42 -6.56 11.83
N THR A 98 -2.55 -7.21 11.06
CA THR A 98 -1.33 -6.58 10.55
C THR A 98 -1.68 -5.39 9.65
N PRO A 99 -1.19 -4.18 9.95
CA PRO A 99 -1.41 -3.02 9.10
C PRO A 99 -0.64 -3.17 7.78
N ILE A 100 -1.09 -2.44 6.76
CA ILE A 100 -0.30 -2.19 5.55
C ILE A 100 0.69 -1.08 5.90
N ALA A 101 1.98 -1.38 5.88
CA ALA A 101 3.04 -0.45 6.28
C ALA A 101 3.87 0.02 5.08
N PHE A 102 4.05 1.34 4.95
CA PHE A 102 4.92 1.97 3.97
C PHE A 102 6.13 2.56 4.69
N HIS A 103 7.28 1.92 4.50
CA HIS A 103 8.54 2.38 5.05
C HIS A 103 9.16 3.40 4.10
N PHE A 104 9.57 4.55 4.64
CA PHE A 104 10.25 5.59 3.87
C PHE A 104 11.45 6.16 4.62
N ASN A 105 12.42 6.66 3.85
CA ASN A 105 13.67 7.25 4.33
C ASN A 105 13.81 8.74 3.94
N PHE A 106 12.69 9.39 3.61
CA PHE A 106 12.60 10.81 3.26
C PHE A 106 11.80 11.59 4.31
N THR A 107 11.95 12.91 4.32
CA THR A 107 11.14 13.79 5.17
C THR A 107 9.69 13.74 4.72
N TRP A 108 8.78 13.36 5.62
CA TRP A 108 7.35 13.28 5.32
C TRP A 108 6.82 14.65 4.87
N PRO A 109 6.24 14.78 3.66
CA PRO A 109 5.83 16.08 3.10
C PRO A 109 4.53 16.63 3.72
N GLY A 110 3.87 15.88 4.61
CA GLY A 110 2.60 16.27 5.23
C GLY A 110 1.38 16.04 4.34
N THR A 111 1.49 16.16 3.02
CA THR A 111 0.39 15.89 2.06
C THR A 111 0.62 14.61 1.27
N PHE A 112 -0.45 13.88 0.98
CA PHE A 112 -0.37 12.64 0.21
C PHE A 112 -1.68 12.35 -0.55
N SER A 113 -1.56 11.48 -1.55
CA SER A 113 -2.69 10.82 -2.19
C SER A 113 -2.61 9.32 -1.93
N LEU A 114 -3.73 8.76 -1.50
CA LEU A 114 -3.88 7.34 -1.18
C LEU A 114 -4.92 6.72 -2.11
N ILE A 115 -4.56 5.60 -2.72
CA ILE A 115 -5.45 4.77 -3.51
C ILE A 115 -5.54 3.42 -2.81
N VAL A 116 -6.74 2.96 -2.49
CA VAL A 116 -6.97 1.63 -1.94
C VAL A 116 -7.93 0.89 -2.84
N GLU A 117 -7.52 -0.30 -3.27
CA GLU A 117 -8.27 -1.16 -4.17
C GLU A 117 -8.53 -2.51 -3.51
N ALA A 118 -9.77 -2.99 -3.61
CA ALA A 118 -10.13 -4.35 -3.27
C ALA A 118 -10.19 -5.17 -4.56
N TRP A 119 -9.52 -6.32 -4.59
CA TRP A 119 -9.40 -7.20 -5.75
C TRP A 119 -9.85 -8.61 -5.41
N HIS A 120 -10.56 -9.25 -6.33
CA HIS A 120 -10.81 -10.67 -6.32
C HIS A 120 -9.58 -11.42 -6.84
N GLU A 121 -9.10 -12.41 -6.10
CA GLU A 121 -8.04 -13.33 -6.52
C GLU A 121 -8.63 -14.71 -6.85
N PRO A 122 -8.53 -15.18 -8.12
CA PRO A 122 -9.03 -16.50 -8.49
C PRO A 122 -8.21 -17.60 -7.83
N SER A 123 -8.88 -18.69 -7.46
CA SER A 123 -8.21 -19.89 -6.95
C SER A 123 -7.47 -20.61 -8.07
N SER A 124 -6.22 -20.99 -7.82
CA SER A 124 -5.38 -21.77 -8.75
C SER A 124 -5.99 -23.12 -9.17
N ALA A 125 -7.06 -23.56 -8.50
CA ALA A 125 -7.74 -24.84 -8.70
C ALA A 125 -8.97 -24.79 -9.64
N ARG A 126 -9.39 -23.63 -10.18
CA ARG A 126 -10.54 -23.57 -11.10
C ARG A 126 -10.10 -23.42 -12.56
N ASN A 127 -9.97 -24.57 -13.22
CA ASN A 127 -10.18 -24.70 -14.66
C ASN A 127 -11.68 -24.64 -14.94
N SER A 128 -12.24 -23.44 -15.08
CA SER A 128 -13.63 -23.27 -15.51
C SER A 128 -13.75 -22.08 -16.45
N GLY A 129 -13.55 -22.33 -17.74
CA GLY A 129 -14.22 -21.68 -18.88
C GLY A 129 -14.07 -20.16 -19.13
N THR A 130 -13.68 -19.36 -18.14
CA THR A 130 -13.47 -17.92 -18.25
C THR A 130 -12.13 -17.59 -17.61
N THR A 131 -11.13 -17.36 -18.47
CA THR A 131 -9.81 -16.79 -18.15
C THR A 131 -9.94 -15.36 -17.63
N ASN A 132 -10.57 -15.17 -16.48
CA ASN A 132 -10.60 -13.87 -15.82
C ASN A 132 -9.51 -13.91 -14.75
N GLY A 133 -8.44 -13.14 -14.98
CA GLY A 133 -7.42 -12.88 -13.99
C GLY A 133 -7.99 -12.16 -12.77
N SER A 134 -7.13 -11.61 -11.91
CA SER A 134 -7.59 -10.81 -10.77
C SER A 134 -8.55 -9.70 -11.21
N ALA A 135 -9.70 -9.59 -10.55
CA ALA A 135 -10.75 -8.64 -10.92
C ALA A 135 -10.94 -7.56 -9.86
N LEU A 136 -11.16 -6.32 -10.29
CA LEU A 136 -11.37 -5.20 -9.36
C LEU A 136 -12.76 -5.31 -8.75
N ILE A 137 -12.86 -5.21 -7.42
CA ILE A 137 -14.15 -5.16 -6.71
C ILE A 137 -14.56 -3.70 -6.48
N THR A 138 -13.68 -2.92 -5.88
CA THR A 138 -13.92 -1.49 -5.65
C THR A 138 -12.59 -0.76 -5.51
N ARG A 139 -12.63 0.55 -5.74
CA ARG A 139 -11.50 1.47 -5.59
C ARG A 139 -11.97 2.71 -4.84
N ILE A 140 -11.17 3.12 -3.87
CA ILE A 140 -11.28 4.43 -3.23
C ILE A 140 -9.99 5.21 -3.46
N THR A 141 -10.15 6.51 -3.62
CA THR A 141 -9.05 7.46 -3.76
C THR A 141 -9.29 8.61 -2.80
N ASP A 142 -8.29 8.97 -2.02
CA ASP A 142 -8.38 10.04 -1.04
C ASP A 142 -7.12 10.91 -1.07
N GLN A 143 -7.30 12.21 -0.82
CA GLN A 143 -6.23 13.19 -0.72
C GLN A 143 -6.27 13.77 0.68
N ARG A 144 -5.16 13.69 1.40
CA ARG A 144 -5.14 14.09 2.80
C ARG A 144 -3.88 14.86 3.16
N PHE A 145 -4.04 15.60 4.25
CA PHE A 145 -2.96 16.25 4.97
C PHE A 145 -2.85 15.57 6.35
N CYS A 146 -1.64 15.17 6.71
CA CYS A 146 -1.27 14.61 7.99
C CYS A 146 0.12 15.15 8.34
N SER A 147 0.15 16.15 9.23
CA SER A 147 1.35 16.79 9.77
C SER A 147 1.88 16.10 11.01
#